data_AF-A0A7R9JFQ6-F1
#
_entry.id   AF-A0A7R9JFQ6-F1
#
_cell.length_a   1.000
_cell.length_b   1.000
_cell.length_c   1.000
_cell.angle_alpha   90.00
_cell.angle_beta   90.00
_cell.angle_gamma   90.00
#
_symmetry.space_group_name_H-M   'P 1'
#
loop_
_entity.id
_entity.type
_entity.pdbx_description
1 polymer ?
#
loop_
_entity_poly.entity_id
_entity_poly.type
_entity_poly.pdbx_seq_one_letter_code
_entity_poly.pdbx_strand_id
1 'polypeptide(L)'
;ITESPLVPRTKLRKVERKLIPVVEKLSTEELMETNTYLRFNRSIEAIFDNTEDLDLNMEQDDDADVPPEALIPKYQLQELCSEAAKLKTLCAMESVPSDRLVSLLNILEKNIRDGTRVSPIADPDDDEDESKLWLELTMERVMRAADASVTSLYIMTSPNMPKKIYLEDVIDRIVVFTKYQLQNTIYPSFDPVYRTDSKAKDIFIGNARKKRAHVKEVREKSILTLYNKLHELVGLLAELLNIQVLTDNAVLHASSMGVAPFFVENVNELQLSALKLVTTIFTKYEKHRRLLLDDILASIARLPSTKRSLRTYRLNSEEYIQMLTALVLQLIQCVVYLPDRLQLETKENTKEEVEEIEKKDNTVNVNDGFIFHL
;
A
#
# COMPACT_ATOMS: atom_id res chain seq x y z
N ILE A 1 -1.22 -60.51 -25.72
CA ILE A 1 -1.90 -59.20 -25.75
C ILE A 1 -1.37 -58.43 -24.55
N THR A 2 -0.39 -57.57 -24.79
CA THR A 2 0.32 -56.79 -23.78
C THR A 2 -0.35 -55.43 -23.66
N GLU A 3 -1.09 -55.20 -22.58
CA GLU A 3 -1.70 -53.90 -22.28
C GLU A 3 -0.65 -52.96 -21.66
N SER A 4 -0.30 -51.93 -22.41
CA SER A 4 0.48 -50.78 -21.95
C SER A 4 -0.39 -49.81 -21.13
N PRO A 5 0.09 -49.27 -20.00
CA PRO A 5 -0.68 -48.33 -19.19
C PRO A 5 -0.77 -46.94 -19.85
N LEU A 6 -2.00 -46.42 -19.95
CA LEU A 6 -2.32 -45.08 -20.43
C LEU A 6 -1.83 -44.03 -19.41
N VAL A 7 -0.75 -43.32 -19.74
CA VAL A 7 -0.28 -42.13 -19.01
C VAL A 7 -1.08 -40.91 -19.50
N PRO A 8 -1.80 -40.16 -18.64
CA PRO A 8 -2.48 -38.94 -19.04
C PRO A 8 -1.46 -37.86 -19.40
N ARG A 9 -1.40 -37.44 -20.67
CA ARG A 9 -0.60 -36.27 -21.09
C ARG A 9 -1.22 -35.00 -20.50
N THR A 10 -0.64 -34.48 -19.43
CA THR A 10 -0.91 -33.13 -18.94
C THR A 10 -0.43 -32.13 -19.99
N LYS A 11 -1.36 -31.44 -20.66
CA LYS A 11 -1.04 -30.32 -21.55
C LYS A 11 -0.51 -29.16 -20.70
N LEU A 12 0.81 -28.93 -20.74
CA LEU A 12 1.43 -27.72 -20.20
C LEU A 12 0.92 -26.53 -21.02
N ARG A 13 0.10 -25.69 -20.39
CA ARG A 13 -0.37 -24.43 -20.97
C ARG A 13 0.83 -23.48 -20.95
N LYS A 14 1.43 -23.20 -22.12
CA LYS A 14 2.46 -22.15 -22.25
C LYS A 14 1.82 -20.83 -21.82
N VAL A 15 2.32 -20.28 -20.71
CA VAL A 15 2.00 -18.92 -20.29
C VAL A 15 2.79 -18.00 -21.20
N GLU A 16 2.13 -17.37 -22.18
CA GLU A 16 2.74 -16.29 -22.96
C GLU A 16 3.11 -15.17 -21.98
N ARG A 17 4.41 -14.98 -21.76
CA ARG A 17 4.93 -13.79 -21.08
C ARG A 17 4.57 -12.59 -21.96
N LYS A 18 3.57 -11.81 -21.55
CA LYS A 18 3.33 -10.49 -22.14
C LYS A 18 4.59 -9.67 -21.89
N LEU A 19 5.34 -9.37 -22.95
CA LEU A 19 6.45 -8.43 -22.92
C LEU A 19 5.92 -7.11 -22.34
N ILE A 20 6.38 -6.77 -21.15
CA ILE A 20 6.12 -5.47 -20.54
C ILE A 20 6.83 -4.46 -21.45
N PRO A 21 6.17 -3.38 -21.92
CA PRO A 21 6.85 -2.35 -22.69
C PRO A 21 8.03 -1.84 -21.85
N VAL A 22 9.24 -1.98 -22.38
CA VAL A 22 10.41 -1.32 -21.80
C VAL A 22 10.15 0.16 -21.99
N VAL A 23 9.65 0.83 -20.95
CA VAL A 23 9.54 2.29 -20.94
C VAL A 23 10.96 2.79 -21.10
N GLU A 24 11.23 3.43 -22.22
CA GLU A 24 12.51 4.06 -22.51
C GLU A 24 12.76 5.07 -21.39
N LYS A 25 13.69 4.75 -20.48
CA LYS A 25 14.01 5.63 -19.38
C LYS A 25 14.60 6.90 -19.98
N LEU A 26 13.96 8.05 -19.75
CA LEU A 26 14.56 9.35 -20.05
C LEU A 26 15.98 9.38 -19.46
N SER A 27 16.91 9.99 -20.19
CA SER A 27 18.25 10.23 -19.64
C SER A 27 18.15 11.06 -18.36
N THR A 28 19.14 10.95 -17.48
CA THR A 28 19.15 11.71 -16.21
C THR A 28 19.03 13.21 -16.44
N GLU A 29 19.58 13.73 -17.54
CA GLU A 29 19.53 15.13 -17.92
C GLU A 29 18.12 15.55 -18.38
N GLU A 30 17.47 14.81 -19.28
CA GLU A 30 16.08 15.08 -19.71
C GLU A 30 15.07 14.96 -18.55
N LEU A 31 15.37 14.08 -17.60
CA LEU A 31 14.53 13.83 -16.44
C LEU A 31 14.62 14.99 -15.43
N MET A 32 15.81 15.59 -15.28
CA MET A 32 16.01 16.81 -14.48
C MET A 32 15.35 18.05 -15.09
N GLU A 33 15.15 18.08 -16.40
CA GLU A 33 14.42 19.15 -17.11
C GLU A 33 12.90 18.98 -17.05
N THR A 34 12.42 17.82 -16.60
CA THR A 34 10.99 17.54 -16.53
C THR A 34 10.32 18.45 -15.50
N ASN A 35 9.18 19.06 -15.88
CA ASN A 35 8.44 20.00 -15.04
C ASN A 35 8.07 19.42 -13.66
N THR A 36 7.79 18.11 -13.59
CA THR A 36 7.53 17.38 -12.34
C THR A 36 8.74 17.35 -11.41
N TYR A 37 9.95 17.07 -11.92
CA TYR A 37 11.17 17.05 -11.09
C TYR A 37 11.46 18.44 -10.51
N LEU A 38 11.34 19.47 -11.34
CA LEU A 38 11.54 20.86 -10.91
C LEU A 38 10.51 21.30 -9.87
N ARG A 39 9.22 20.94 -10.05
CA ARG A 39 8.18 21.24 -9.06
C ARG A 39 8.43 20.53 -7.75
N PHE A 40 8.74 19.23 -7.79
CA PHE A 40 9.04 18.47 -6.57
C PHE A 40 10.21 19.06 -5.78
N ASN A 41 11.33 19.38 -6.45
CA ASN A 41 12.47 20.00 -5.78
C ASN A 41 12.14 21.39 -5.22
N ARG A 42 11.38 22.22 -5.96
CA ARG A 42 10.91 23.52 -5.46
C ARG A 42 10.01 23.38 -4.24
N SER A 43 9.11 22.40 -4.23
CA SER A 43 8.26 22.12 -3.07
C SER A 43 9.10 21.70 -1.86
N ILE A 44 10.15 20.88 -2.06
CA ILE A 44 11.09 20.50 -1.00
C ILE A 44 11.85 21.73 -0.47
N GLU A 45 12.35 22.60 -1.34
CA GLU A 45 13.08 23.82 -0.94
C GLU A 45 12.21 24.71 -0.07
N ALA A 46 10.97 24.97 -0.51
CA ALA A 46 10.04 25.75 0.28
C ALA A 46 9.69 25.11 1.64
N ILE A 47 9.75 23.77 1.76
CA ILE A 47 9.57 23.09 3.05
C ILE A 47 10.82 23.27 3.93
N PHE A 48 12.01 23.14 3.37
CA PHE A 48 13.26 23.30 4.11
C PHE A 48 13.44 24.73 4.61
N ASP A 49 13.18 25.74 3.78
CA ASP A 49 13.27 27.15 4.18
C ASP A 49 12.32 27.47 5.36
N ASN A 50 11.14 26.83 5.40
CA ASN A 50 10.18 26.99 6.50
C ASN A 50 10.57 26.23 7.78
N THR A 51 11.47 25.24 7.68
CA THR A 51 11.85 24.35 8.80
C THR A 51 13.31 24.52 9.24
N GLU A 52 14.06 25.43 8.61
CA GLU A 52 15.51 25.62 8.80
C GLU A 52 15.90 25.98 10.25
N ASP A 53 15.06 26.76 10.93
CA ASP A 53 15.30 27.20 12.31
C ASP A 53 14.87 26.18 13.38
N LEU A 54 14.34 25.01 12.98
CA LEU A 54 13.82 24.01 13.89
C LEU A 54 14.84 22.90 14.17
N ASP A 55 15.10 22.64 15.44
CA ASP A 55 15.86 21.45 15.83
C ASP A 55 14.95 20.21 15.77
N LEU A 56 14.81 19.66 14.57
CA LEU A 56 14.00 18.46 14.28
C LEU A 56 14.52 17.20 14.99
N ASN A 57 15.78 17.23 15.46
CA ASN A 57 16.46 16.13 16.14
C ASN A 57 16.30 16.16 17.67
N MET A 58 15.65 17.18 18.24
CA MET A 58 15.30 17.15 19.66
C MET A 58 14.39 15.94 19.92
N GLU A 59 14.83 15.07 20.83
CA GLU A 59 13.99 14.02 21.39
C GLU A 59 12.79 14.67 22.06
N GLN A 60 11.65 14.65 21.35
CA GLN A 60 10.37 15.05 21.89
C GLN A 60 9.70 13.79 22.44
N ASP A 61 9.20 13.88 23.68
CA ASP A 61 8.32 12.86 24.24
C ASP A 61 7.25 12.49 23.22
N ASP A 62 7.06 11.21 22.92
CA ASP A 62 6.18 10.69 21.86
C ASP A 62 4.72 11.15 22.01
N ASP A 63 4.33 11.49 23.25
CA ASP A 63 3.00 11.97 23.62
C ASP A 63 2.86 13.50 23.60
N ALA A 64 3.94 14.26 23.37
CA ALA A 64 3.89 15.72 23.24
C ALA A 64 3.25 16.16 21.92
N ASP A 65 2.62 17.34 21.92
CA ASP A 65 2.11 17.96 20.70
C ASP A 65 3.25 18.39 19.77
N VAL A 66 3.05 18.19 18.47
CA VAL A 66 4.02 18.59 17.44
C VAL A 66 3.94 20.12 17.27
N PRO A 67 5.06 20.86 17.37
CA PRO A 67 5.06 22.31 17.17
C PRO A 67 4.46 22.68 15.80
N PRO A 68 3.57 23.68 15.72
CA PRO A 68 2.95 24.11 14.45
C PRO A 68 3.97 24.49 13.37
N GLU A 69 5.14 24.99 13.77
CA GLU A 69 6.23 25.38 12.89
C GLU A 69 6.85 24.18 12.15
N ALA A 70 6.79 22.98 12.76
CA ALA A 70 7.28 21.75 12.15
C ALA A 70 6.27 21.12 11.16
N LEU A 71 5.04 21.65 11.10
CA LEU A 71 3.96 21.12 10.27
C LEU A 71 3.94 21.77 8.89
N ILE A 72 3.74 20.95 7.87
CA ILE A 72 3.63 21.42 6.49
C ILE A 72 2.17 21.81 6.22
N PRO A 73 1.91 23.00 5.64
CA PRO A 73 0.57 23.37 5.20
C PRO A 73 -0.06 22.32 4.27
N LYS A 74 -1.34 22.02 4.48
CA LYS A 74 -2.06 20.97 3.73
C LYS A 74 -1.95 21.10 2.21
N TYR A 75 -2.06 22.33 1.68
CA TYR A 75 -1.97 22.55 0.22
C TYR A 75 -0.59 22.19 -0.33
N GLN A 76 0.47 22.53 0.40
CA GLN A 76 1.85 22.29 0.00
C GLN A 76 2.16 20.79 0.06
N LEU A 77 1.63 20.10 1.07
CA LEU A 77 1.79 18.66 1.19
C LEU A 77 1.00 17.88 0.12
N GLN A 78 -0.18 18.36 -0.26
CA GLN A 78 -0.96 17.79 -1.38
C GLN A 78 -0.23 17.94 -2.72
N GLU A 79 0.37 19.11 -2.97
CA GLU A 79 1.20 19.33 -4.16
C GLU A 79 2.42 18.39 -4.16
N LEU A 80 3.15 18.34 -3.04
CA LEU A 80 4.29 17.44 -2.87
C LEU A 80 3.91 15.97 -3.12
N CYS A 81 2.79 15.51 -2.55
CA CYS A 81 2.29 14.15 -2.72
C CYS A 81 1.96 13.84 -4.19
N SER A 82 1.36 14.79 -4.90
CA SER A 82 1.02 14.66 -6.33
C SER A 82 2.27 14.56 -7.20
N GLU A 83 3.27 15.42 -6.96
CA GLU A 83 4.53 15.37 -7.71
C GLU A 83 5.36 14.13 -7.35
N ALA A 84 5.34 13.66 -6.10
CA ALA A 84 5.96 12.41 -5.69
C ALA A 84 5.35 11.18 -6.39
N ALA A 85 4.02 11.14 -6.53
CA ALA A 85 3.33 10.07 -7.27
C ALA A 85 3.77 10.01 -8.73
N LYS A 86 3.88 11.18 -9.39
CA LYS A 86 4.34 11.30 -10.77
C LYS A 86 5.81 10.87 -10.89
N LEU A 87 6.69 11.30 -9.98
CA LEU A 87 8.09 10.88 -9.97
C LEU A 87 8.25 9.37 -9.78
N LYS A 88 7.49 8.74 -8.88
CA LYS A 88 7.48 7.27 -8.74
C LYS A 88 7.08 6.61 -10.06
N THR A 89 6.03 7.11 -10.72
CA THR A 89 5.56 6.56 -12.00
C THR A 89 6.60 6.68 -13.11
N LEU A 90 7.32 7.80 -13.14
CA LEU A 90 8.44 8.04 -14.06
C LEU A 90 9.72 7.28 -13.69
N CYS A 91 9.72 6.53 -12.58
CA CYS A 91 10.90 5.84 -12.04
C CYS A 91 12.08 6.80 -11.81
N ALA A 92 11.76 8.05 -11.47
CA ALA A 92 12.65 9.20 -11.47
C ALA A 92 13.19 9.56 -10.08
N MET A 93 12.68 8.93 -9.01
CA MET A 93 13.01 9.34 -7.64
C MET A 93 14.50 9.19 -7.30
N GLU A 94 15.21 8.27 -7.95
CA GLU A 94 16.64 8.03 -7.75
C GLU A 94 17.53 9.23 -8.10
N SER A 95 17.05 10.17 -8.92
CA SER A 95 17.81 11.37 -9.31
C SER A 95 17.84 12.44 -8.21
N VAL A 96 16.93 12.38 -7.23
CA VAL A 96 16.91 13.34 -6.12
C VAL A 96 17.99 12.95 -5.10
N PRO A 97 18.84 13.89 -4.65
CA PRO A 97 19.89 13.60 -3.67
C PRO A 97 19.32 12.97 -2.40
N SER A 98 19.87 11.82 -2.04
CA SER A 98 19.28 11.01 -0.98
C SER A 98 19.35 11.65 0.42
N ASP A 99 20.32 12.55 0.67
CA ASP A 99 20.35 13.31 1.94
C ASP A 99 19.18 14.29 2.03
N ARG A 100 18.78 14.90 0.92
CA ARG A 100 17.56 15.72 0.86
C ARG A 100 16.31 14.87 1.12
N LEU A 101 16.24 13.67 0.55
CA LEU A 101 15.12 12.75 0.80
C LEU A 101 15.04 12.31 2.27
N VAL A 102 16.18 12.03 2.91
CA VAL A 102 16.22 11.69 4.34
C VAL A 102 15.72 12.86 5.19
N SER A 103 16.21 14.08 4.95
CA SER A 103 15.71 15.26 5.67
C SER A 103 14.21 15.49 5.46
N LEU A 104 13.72 15.32 4.23
CA LEU A 104 12.29 15.42 3.94
C LEU A 104 11.48 14.36 4.72
N LEU A 105 11.93 13.10 4.72
CA LEU A 105 11.24 12.01 5.43
C LEU A 105 11.16 12.27 6.94
N ASN A 106 12.19 12.87 7.54
CA ASN A 106 12.15 13.28 8.95
C ASN A 106 11.12 14.37 9.23
N ILE A 107 10.94 15.34 8.32
CA ILE A 107 9.87 16.36 8.45
C ILE A 107 8.50 15.71 8.27
N LEU A 108 8.36 14.79 7.30
CA LEU A 108 7.12 14.06 7.07
C LEU A 108 6.74 13.19 8.28
N GLU A 109 7.71 12.61 9.00
CA GLU A 109 7.48 11.86 10.24
C GLU A 109 6.69 12.69 11.27
N LYS A 110 7.08 13.95 11.50
CA LYS A 110 6.40 14.86 12.43
C LYS A 110 4.96 15.12 12.01
N ASN A 111 4.72 15.27 10.70
CA ASN A 111 3.38 15.45 10.14
C ASN A 111 2.51 14.18 10.28
N ILE A 112 3.10 12.99 10.18
CA ILE A 112 2.40 11.71 10.40
C ILE A 112 2.02 11.57 11.87
N ARG A 113 2.94 11.92 12.78
CA ARG A 113 2.73 11.88 14.22
C ARG A 113 1.54 12.74 14.66
N ASP A 114 1.42 13.96 14.13
CA ASP A 114 0.30 14.88 14.42
C ASP A 114 -1.09 14.26 14.17
N GLY A 115 -1.21 13.38 13.16
CA GLY A 115 -2.48 12.73 12.81
C GLY A 115 -2.66 11.31 13.35
N THR A 116 -1.70 10.75 14.09
CA THR A 116 -1.69 9.31 14.45
C THR A 116 -2.72 8.93 15.52
N ARG A 117 -3.01 9.81 16.48
CA ARG A 117 -3.92 9.50 17.62
C ARG A 117 -5.18 10.36 17.65
N VAL A 118 -5.57 10.93 16.51
CA VAL A 118 -6.73 11.82 16.42
C VAL A 118 -7.84 11.16 15.60
N SER A 119 -9.07 11.15 16.12
CA SER A 119 -10.24 10.61 15.43
C SER A 119 -11.19 11.74 15.03
N PRO A 120 -11.57 11.86 13.74
CA PRO A 120 -12.56 12.84 13.29
C PRO A 120 -13.99 12.54 13.75
N ILE A 121 -14.24 11.34 14.30
CA ILE A 121 -15.56 10.97 14.81
C ILE A 121 -15.76 11.68 16.17
N ALA A 122 -16.67 12.67 16.19
CA ALA A 122 -17.05 13.42 17.38
C ALA A 122 -17.69 12.54 18.47
N ASP A 123 -17.60 12.98 19.73
CA ASP A 123 -18.27 12.29 20.83
C ASP A 123 -19.80 12.48 20.70
N PRO A 124 -20.62 11.43 20.88
CA PRO A 124 -22.07 11.57 20.89
C PRO A 124 -22.62 12.59 21.89
N ASP A 125 -21.85 12.97 22.91
CA ASP A 125 -22.22 13.93 23.94
C ASP A 125 -21.81 15.39 23.58
N ASP A 126 -21.13 15.65 22.46
CA ASP A 126 -20.74 16.99 21.98
C ASP A 126 -21.93 17.77 21.38
N ASP A 127 -21.94 19.10 21.55
CA ASP A 127 -22.92 19.98 20.89
C ASP A 127 -22.72 19.97 19.34
N GLU A 128 -23.78 20.22 18.56
CA GLU A 128 -23.72 20.11 17.09
C GLU A 128 -22.67 21.03 16.43
N ASP A 129 -22.51 22.26 16.95
CA ASP A 129 -21.53 23.22 16.43
C ASP A 129 -20.09 22.85 16.83
N GLU A 130 -19.89 22.35 18.05
CA GLU A 130 -18.58 21.87 18.53
C GLU A 130 -18.14 20.62 17.77
N SER A 131 -19.07 19.68 17.57
CA SER A 131 -18.87 18.46 16.77
C SER A 131 -18.40 18.78 15.35
N LYS A 132 -19.00 19.79 14.72
CA LYS A 132 -18.69 20.18 13.35
C LYS A 132 -17.31 20.83 13.23
N LEU A 133 -16.96 21.72 14.17
CA LEU A 133 -15.64 22.34 14.21
C LEU A 133 -14.54 21.31 14.49
N TRP A 134 -14.79 20.39 15.44
CA TRP A 134 -13.88 19.29 15.75
C TRP A 134 -13.62 18.39 14.55
N LEU A 135 -14.68 18.00 13.84
CA LEU A 135 -14.59 17.20 12.63
C LEU A 135 -13.71 17.90 11.58
N GLU A 136 -13.92 19.19 11.33
CA GLU A 136 -13.17 19.95 10.33
C GLU A 136 -11.67 20.04 10.68
N LEU A 137 -11.34 20.46 11.90
CA LEU A 137 -9.96 20.60 12.38
C LEU A 137 -9.25 19.25 12.42
N THR A 138 -9.90 18.22 12.95
CA THR A 138 -9.32 16.89 13.09
C THR A 138 -9.11 16.23 11.73
N MET A 139 -10.09 16.34 10.83
CA MET A 139 -9.96 15.79 9.48
C MET A 139 -8.81 16.47 8.73
N GLU A 140 -8.55 17.76 8.96
CA GLU A 140 -7.39 18.42 8.38
C GLU A 140 -6.07 17.79 8.83
N ARG A 141 -5.89 17.58 10.14
CA ARG A 141 -4.71 16.92 10.72
C ARG A 141 -4.52 15.52 10.15
N VAL A 142 -5.58 14.72 10.11
CA VAL A 142 -5.55 13.35 9.59
C VAL A 142 -5.20 13.33 8.09
N MET A 143 -5.75 14.26 7.31
CA MET A 143 -5.43 14.35 5.88
C MET A 143 -3.98 14.77 5.63
N ARG A 144 -3.41 15.67 6.44
CA ARG A 144 -1.98 15.99 6.38
C ARG A 144 -1.13 14.75 6.66
N ALA A 145 -1.41 14.05 7.75
CA ALA A 145 -0.69 12.81 8.07
C ALA A 145 -0.83 11.73 6.97
N ALA A 146 -1.99 11.63 6.33
CA ALA A 146 -2.21 10.71 5.21
C ALA A 146 -1.36 11.09 3.98
N ASP A 147 -1.35 12.36 3.57
CA ASP A 147 -0.53 12.82 2.44
C ASP A 147 0.97 12.69 2.73
N ALA A 148 1.41 12.94 3.98
CA ALA A 148 2.79 12.72 4.40
C ALA A 148 3.18 11.24 4.35
N SER A 149 2.30 10.35 4.82
CA SER A 149 2.50 8.90 4.78
C SER A 149 2.61 8.40 3.33
N VAL A 150 1.72 8.84 2.44
CA VAL A 150 1.70 8.41 1.04
C VAL A 150 2.95 8.90 0.31
N THR A 151 3.33 10.16 0.53
CA THR A 151 4.56 10.75 -0.02
C THR A 151 5.79 9.96 0.43
N SER A 152 5.88 9.64 1.72
CA SER A 152 7.00 8.87 2.29
C SER A 152 7.12 7.50 1.64
N LEU A 153 5.99 6.79 1.47
CA LEU A 153 6.00 5.49 0.82
C LEU A 153 6.30 5.60 -0.67
N TYR A 154 5.84 6.63 -1.41
CA TYR A 154 6.22 6.81 -2.81
C TYR A 154 7.73 6.96 -2.99
N ILE A 155 8.38 7.68 -2.08
CA ILE A 155 9.84 7.82 -2.06
C ILE A 155 10.49 6.45 -1.81
N MET A 156 10.13 5.73 -0.74
CA MET A 156 10.76 4.46 -0.36
C MET A 156 10.50 3.30 -1.36
N THR A 157 9.35 3.31 -2.02
CA THR A 157 8.92 2.25 -2.95
C THR A 157 9.22 2.58 -4.42
N SER A 158 9.97 3.65 -4.67
CA SER A 158 10.51 3.91 -6.01
C SER A 158 11.65 2.93 -6.33
N PRO A 159 11.92 2.64 -7.61
CA PRO A 159 13.03 1.79 -8.01
C PRO A 159 14.39 2.36 -7.57
N ASN A 160 15.37 1.48 -7.30
CA ASN A 160 16.79 1.81 -7.07
C ASN A 160 17.09 2.76 -5.89
N MET A 161 16.23 2.81 -4.89
CA MET A 161 16.43 3.70 -3.74
C MET A 161 17.53 3.18 -2.80
N PRO A 162 18.47 4.03 -2.33
CA PRO A 162 19.53 3.62 -1.43
C PRO A 162 19.01 3.28 -0.02
N LYS A 163 19.74 2.38 0.67
CA LYS A 163 19.32 1.85 1.98
C LYS A 163 19.03 2.90 3.06
N LYS A 164 19.73 4.04 3.01
CA LYS A 164 19.57 5.12 3.99
C LYS A 164 18.19 5.81 3.99
N ILE A 165 17.39 5.57 2.95
CA ILE A 165 16.04 6.15 2.81
C ILE A 165 15.00 5.34 3.59
N TYR A 166 15.28 4.07 3.92
CA TYR A 166 14.38 3.22 4.70
C TYR A 166 14.53 3.50 6.20
N LEU A 167 13.99 4.64 6.63
CA LEU A 167 13.97 5.05 8.02
C LEU A 167 12.92 4.25 8.79
N GLU A 168 13.35 3.49 9.80
CA GLU A 168 12.48 2.59 10.58
C GLU A 168 11.39 3.37 11.31
N ASP A 169 11.75 4.47 11.97
CA ASP A 169 10.81 5.31 12.71
C ASP A 169 9.66 5.79 11.82
N VAL A 170 9.97 6.28 10.61
CA VAL A 170 8.97 6.75 9.65
C VAL A 170 8.03 5.62 9.24
N ILE A 171 8.58 4.42 8.97
CA ILE A 171 7.78 3.25 8.58
C ILE A 171 6.84 2.83 9.71
N ASP A 172 7.35 2.77 10.95
CA ASP A 172 6.57 2.41 12.12
C ASP A 172 5.43 3.41 12.36
N ARG A 173 5.69 4.71 12.25
CA ARG A 173 4.64 5.75 12.33
C ARG A 173 3.57 5.56 11.26
N ILE A 174 3.95 5.29 10.01
CA ILE A 174 2.99 5.05 8.92
C ILE A 174 2.11 3.84 9.22
N VAL A 175 2.70 2.74 9.71
CA VAL A 175 1.97 1.51 10.04
C VAL A 175 0.98 1.76 11.18
N VAL A 176 1.41 2.46 12.25
CA VAL A 176 0.56 2.80 13.39
C VAL A 176 -0.57 3.75 12.98
N PHE A 177 -0.27 4.82 12.24
CA PHE A 177 -1.24 5.77 11.70
C PHE A 177 -2.30 5.06 10.85
N THR A 178 -1.87 4.26 9.88
CA THR A 178 -2.78 3.56 8.95
C THR A 178 -3.69 2.61 9.72
N LYS A 179 -3.13 1.84 10.67
CA LYS A 179 -3.91 0.92 11.52
C LYS A 179 -4.95 1.69 12.33
N TYR A 180 -4.55 2.79 12.97
CA TYR A 180 -5.43 3.58 13.82
C TYR A 180 -6.59 4.19 13.03
N GLN A 181 -6.32 4.84 11.90
CA GLN A 181 -7.34 5.50 11.09
C GLN A 181 -8.29 4.49 10.43
N LEU A 182 -7.80 3.31 10.05
CA LEU A 182 -8.67 2.23 9.58
C LEU A 182 -9.64 1.77 10.67
N GLN A 183 -9.15 1.53 11.89
CA GLN A 183 -9.93 1.01 13.00
C GLN A 183 -10.93 2.02 13.58
N ASN A 184 -10.51 3.28 13.73
CA ASN A 184 -11.26 4.29 14.47
C ASN A 184 -12.03 5.26 13.58
N THR A 185 -11.75 5.32 12.28
CA THR A 185 -12.40 6.27 11.36
C THR A 185 -13.07 5.56 10.19
N ILE A 186 -12.35 4.74 9.43
CA ILE A 186 -12.92 4.07 8.25
C ILE A 186 -13.94 3.00 8.64
N TYR A 187 -13.56 2.00 9.45
CA TYR A 187 -14.50 0.90 9.74
C TYR A 187 -15.81 1.38 10.39
N PRO A 188 -15.81 2.28 11.39
CA PRO A 188 -17.04 2.80 11.98
C PRO A 188 -17.89 3.62 11.00
N SER A 189 -17.26 4.25 10.00
CA SER A 189 -17.96 5.02 8.96
C SER A 189 -18.67 4.12 7.95
N PHE A 190 -18.05 3.00 7.56
CA PHE A 190 -18.55 2.08 6.52
C PHE A 190 -19.40 0.91 7.07
N ASP A 191 -19.13 0.43 8.29
CA ASP A 191 -19.89 -0.63 8.96
C ASP A 191 -20.21 -0.21 10.42
N PRO A 192 -21.49 0.07 10.74
CA PRO A 192 -21.93 0.47 12.09
C PRO A 192 -21.64 -0.54 13.20
N VAL A 193 -21.29 -1.78 12.88
CA VAL A 193 -20.83 -2.78 13.86
C VAL A 193 -19.54 -2.33 14.57
N TYR A 194 -18.73 -1.51 13.91
CA TYR A 194 -17.45 -1.00 14.43
C TYR A 194 -17.58 0.34 15.16
N ARG A 195 -18.77 0.95 15.24
CA ARG A 195 -19.00 2.14 16.06
C ARG A 195 -18.96 1.75 17.54
N THR A 196 -18.03 2.33 18.29
CA THR A 196 -17.95 2.21 19.75
C THR A 196 -19.08 3.02 20.37
N ASP A 197 -20.24 2.40 20.60
CA ASP A 197 -21.28 3.00 21.42
C ASP A 197 -20.83 2.91 22.90
N SER A 198 -20.48 4.04 23.53
CA SER A 198 -20.12 4.12 24.96
C SER A 198 -21.18 3.54 25.92
N LYS A 199 -22.42 3.34 25.43
CA LYS A 199 -23.56 2.78 26.18
C LYS A 199 -23.81 1.28 25.92
N ALA A 200 -23.03 0.62 25.06
CA ALA A 200 -23.27 -0.78 24.67
C ALA A 200 -22.06 -1.67 24.99
N LYS A 201 -21.77 -1.83 26.29
CA LYS A 201 -20.73 -2.77 26.76
C LYS A 201 -21.09 -4.25 26.59
N ASP A 202 -22.30 -4.56 26.09
CA ASP A 202 -22.77 -5.93 25.83
C ASP A 202 -23.34 -6.06 24.40
N ILE A 203 -22.47 -6.16 23.38
CA ILE A 203 -22.92 -6.41 22.01
C ILE A 203 -22.68 -7.88 21.63
N PHE A 204 -23.68 -8.71 21.92
CA PHE A 204 -23.82 -10.03 21.34
C PHE A 204 -24.06 -9.93 19.81
N ILE A 205 -23.52 -10.91 19.08
CA ILE A 205 -23.55 -11.08 17.61
C ILE A 205 -24.96 -10.94 16.99
N GLY A 206 -26.02 -11.11 17.78
CA GLY A 206 -27.43 -11.00 17.35
C GLY A 206 -27.86 -9.62 16.83
N ASN A 207 -27.24 -8.52 17.29
CA ASN A 207 -27.65 -7.16 16.92
C ASN A 207 -26.91 -6.60 15.68
N ALA A 208 -25.80 -7.23 15.27
CA ALA A 208 -25.04 -6.81 14.08
C ALA A 208 -25.88 -6.85 12.81
N ARG A 209 -26.74 -7.88 12.65
CA ARG A 209 -27.66 -7.99 11.50
C ARG A 209 -28.68 -6.85 11.42
N LYS A 210 -29.20 -6.38 12.57
CA LYS A 210 -30.16 -5.27 12.62
C LYS A 210 -29.49 -3.92 12.33
N LYS A 211 -28.28 -3.68 12.87
CA LYS A 211 -27.48 -2.46 12.56
C LYS A 211 -27.11 -2.40 11.08
N ARG A 212 -26.78 -3.53 10.46
CA ARG A 212 -26.41 -3.62 9.03
C ARG A 212 -27.59 -3.45 8.05
N ALA A 213 -28.82 -3.70 8.49
CA ALA A 213 -30.01 -3.60 7.64
C ALA A 213 -30.35 -2.15 7.20
N HIS A 214 -29.86 -1.15 7.93
CA HIS A 214 -30.11 0.29 7.67
C HIS A 214 -28.83 1.07 7.30
N VAL A 215 -27.78 0.39 6.82
CA VAL A 215 -26.55 1.06 6.39
C VAL A 215 -26.85 1.97 5.20
N LYS A 216 -26.70 3.28 5.42
CA LYS A 216 -26.64 4.27 4.35
C LYS A 216 -25.23 4.28 3.77
N GLU A 217 -25.14 4.40 2.46
CA GLU A 217 -23.88 4.60 1.75
C GLU A 217 -23.14 5.83 2.29
N VAL A 218 -21.82 5.71 2.46
CA VAL A 218 -20.98 6.82 2.93
C VAL A 218 -20.94 7.88 1.84
N ARG A 219 -21.43 9.09 2.14
CA ARG A 219 -21.49 10.22 1.20
C ARG A 219 -20.49 11.34 1.50
N GLU A 220 -19.83 11.27 2.65
CA GLU A 220 -18.91 12.31 3.09
C GLU A 220 -17.60 12.26 2.28
N LYS A 221 -17.31 13.34 1.54
CA LYS A 221 -16.19 13.39 0.60
C LYS A 221 -14.83 13.25 1.29
N SER A 222 -14.67 13.83 2.48
CA SER A 222 -13.48 13.73 3.34
C SER A 222 -13.16 12.27 3.67
N ILE A 223 -14.15 11.52 4.17
CA ILE A 223 -14.02 10.10 4.53
C ILE A 223 -13.67 9.25 3.31
N LEU A 224 -14.32 9.49 2.16
CA LEU A 224 -14.01 8.78 0.91
C LEU A 224 -12.58 9.09 0.43
N THR A 225 -12.14 10.34 0.57
CA THR A 225 -10.77 10.75 0.19
C THR A 225 -9.74 10.09 1.12
N LEU A 226 -9.99 10.07 2.43
CA LEU A 226 -9.14 9.39 3.41
C LEU A 226 -9.10 7.87 3.14
N TYR A 227 -10.25 7.25 2.85
CA TYR A 227 -10.33 5.84 2.46
C TYR A 227 -9.44 5.53 1.25
N ASN A 228 -9.47 6.38 0.22
CA ASN A 228 -8.61 6.24 -0.95
C ASN A 228 -7.12 6.26 -0.61
N LYS A 229 -6.72 7.21 0.25
CA LYS A 229 -5.34 7.31 0.72
C LYS A 229 -4.93 6.10 1.56
N LEU A 230 -5.79 5.64 2.46
CA LEU A 230 -5.47 4.51 3.35
C LEU A 230 -5.36 3.17 2.59
N HIS A 231 -6.22 2.90 1.60
CA HIS A 231 -6.06 1.66 0.82
C HIS A 231 -4.83 1.70 -0.10
N GLU A 232 -4.45 2.88 -0.58
CA GLU A 232 -3.20 3.09 -1.29
C GLU A 232 -1.99 2.87 -0.37
N LEU A 233 -1.99 3.40 0.85
CA LEU A 233 -0.95 3.13 1.86
C LEU A 233 -0.77 1.64 2.12
N VAL A 234 -1.87 0.91 2.30
CA VAL A 234 -1.82 -0.56 2.50
C VAL A 234 -1.19 -1.26 1.29
N GLY A 235 -1.48 -0.79 0.07
CA GLY A 235 -0.87 -1.29 -1.16
C GLY A 235 0.63 -1.01 -1.23
N LEU A 236 1.04 0.23 -0.93
CA LEU A 236 2.44 0.64 -0.92
C LEU A 236 3.24 -0.04 0.20
N LEU A 237 2.64 -0.33 1.35
CA LEU A 237 3.29 -1.12 2.41
C LEU A 237 3.56 -2.55 1.95
N ALA A 238 2.66 -3.14 1.15
CA ALA A 238 2.90 -4.44 0.54
C ALA A 238 4.09 -4.40 -0.44
N GLU A 239 4.22 -3.33 -1.24
CA GLU A 239 5.39 -3.09 -2.09
C GLU A 239 6.67 -2.91 -1.26
N LEU A 240 6.62 -2.12 -0.19
CA LEU A 240 7.76 -1.87 0.68
C LEU A 240 8.28 -3.15 1.34
N LEU A 241 7.40 -4.01 1.84
CA LEU A 241 7.74 -5.32 2.39
C LEU A 241 8.38 -6.24 1.34
N ASN A 242 8.13 -6.01 0.05
CA ASN A 242 8.82 -6.72 -1.03
C ASN A 242 10.25 -6.22 -1.24
N ILE A 243 10.56 -4.98 -0.90
CA ILE A 243 11.85 -4.33 -1.09
C ILE A 243 12.76 -4.48 0.14
N GLN A 244 12.22 -4.20 1.34
CA GLN A 244 12.97 -4.10 2.59
C GLN A 244 12.40 -5.05 3.65
N VAL A 245 13.28 -5.67 4.44
CA VAL A 245 12.89 -6.42 5.63
C VAL A 245 12.60 -5.44 6.76
N LEU A 246 11.41 -5.54 7.34
CA LEU A 246 10.95 -4.72 8.46
C LEU A 246 11.08 -5.47 9.79
N THR A 247 10.96 -4.75 10.91
CA THR A 247 11.04 -5.32 12.24
C THR A 247 9.79 -6.09 12.64
N ASP A 248 9.94 -7.03 13.58
CA ASP A 248 8.85 -7.90 14.02
C ASP A 248 7.63 -7.11 14.53
N ASN A 249 7.86 -5.96 15.18
CA ASN A 249 6.79 -5.09 15.66
C ASN A 249 6.01 -4.46 14.49
N ALA A 250 6.70 -3.86 13.52
CA ALA A 250 6.09 -3.31 12.31
C ALA A 250 5.26 -4.38 11.57
N VAL A 251 5.82 -5.58 11.42
CA VAL A 251 5.16 -6.72 10.76
C VAL A 251 3.94 -7.21 11.55
N LEU A 252 4.00 -7.22 12.88
CA LEU A 252 2.86 -7.57 13.73
C LEU A 252 1.71 -6.57 13.55
N HIS A 253 2.00 -5.27 13.59
CA HIS A 253 0.99 -4.23 13.34
C HIS A 253 0.43 -4.31 11.91
N ALA A 254 1.29 -4.50 10.91
CA ALA A 254 0.89 -4.66 9.51
C ALA A 254 0.04 -5.92 9.27
N SER A 255 0.32 -7.02 9.97
CA SER A 255 -0.46 -8.27 9.90
C SER A 255 -1.88 -8.04 10.43
N SER A 256 -1.98 -7.45 11.63
CA SER A 256 -3.27 -7.13 12.25
C SER A 256 -4.10 -6.18 11.37
N MET A 257 -3.45 -5.15 10.80
CA MET A 257 -4.06 -4.19 9.88
C MET A 257 -4.48 -4.83 8.56
N GLY A 258 -3.69 -5.76 8.02
CA GLY A 258 -3.99 -6.45 6.76
C GLY A 258 -5.13 -7.47 6.88
N VAL A 259 -5.31 -8.10 8.05
CA VAL A 259 -6.37 -9.09 8.27
C VAL A 259 -7.73 -8.44 8.54
N ALA A 260 -7.78 -7.30 9.22
CA ALA A 260 -9.03 -6.65 9.63
C ALA A 260 -10.04 -6.33 8.48
N PRO A 261 -9.63 -5.80 7.30
CA PRO A 261 -10.54 -5.44 6.21
C PRO A 261 -11.43 -6.57 5.70
N PHE A 262 -11.01 -7.83 5.84
CA PHE A 262 -11.78 -9.00 5.39
C PHE A 262 -13.08 -9.25 6.17
N PHE A 263 -13.24 -8.58 7.32
CA PHE A 263 -14.40 -8.71 8.20
C PHE A 263 -15.28 -7.44 8.22
N VAL A 264 -14.98 -6.47 7.36
CA VAL A 264 -15.69 -5.20 7.24
C VAL A 264 -16.46 -5.19 5.91
N GLU A 265 -17.70 -4.71 5.92
CA GLU A 265 -18.51 -4.58 4.70
C GLU A 265 -18.18 -3.28 3.93
N ASN A 266 -18.40 -3.28 2.62
CA ASN A 266 -18.29 -2.09 1.75
C ASN A 266 -16.89 -1.45 1.62
N VAL A 267 -15.81 -2.21 1.84
CA VAL A 267 -14.41 -1.74 1.72
C VAL A 267 -13.60 -2.57 0.71
N ASN A 268 -14.16 -2.79 -0.49
CA ASN A 268 -13.63 -3.75 -1.47
C ASN A 268 -12.20 -3.41 -1.95
N GLU A 269 -11.88 -2.14 -2.21
CA GLU A 269 -10.55 -1.74 -2.69
C GLU A 269 -9.49 -1.96 -1.61
N LEU A 270 -9.82 -1.59 -0.36
CA LEU A 270 -8.99 -1.89 0.80
C LEU A 270 -8.75 -3.39 0.99
N GLN A 271 -9.79 -4.22 0.80
CA GLN A 271 -9.64 -5.68 0.85
C GLN A 271 -8.66 -6.21 -0.19
N LEU A 272 -8.67 -5.65 -1.42
CA LEU A 272 -7.73 -6.03 -2.47
C LEU A 272 -6.29 -5.60 -2.15
N SER A 273 -6.09 -4.40 -1.63
CA SER A 273 -4.76 -3.95 -1.16
C SER A 273 -4.27 -4.79 0.01
N ALA A 274 -5.14 -5.07 0.98
CA ALA A 274 -4.85 -5.89 2.15
C ALA A 274 -4.52 -7.34 1.80
N LEU A 275 -5.15 -7.88 0.76
CA LEU A 275 -4.85 -9.20 0.21
C LEU A 275 -3.41 -9.30 -0.28
N LYS A 276 -2.90 -8.27 -0.98
CA LYS A 276 -1.48 -8.19 -1.37
C LYS A 276 -0.58 -8.15 -0.14
N LEU A 277 -0.88 -7.27 0.82
CA LEU A 277 -0.12 -7.11 2.06
C LEU A 277 0.01 -8.42 2.84
N VAL A 278 -1.11 -9.07 3.14
CA VAL A 278 -1.16 -10.33 3.89
C VAL A 278 -0.42 -11.45 3.15
N THR A 279 -0.60 -11.55 1.84
CA THR A 279 0.10 -12.56 1.03
C THR A 279 1.61 -12.32 1.04
N THR A 280 2.06 -11.07 0.93
CA THR A 280 3.49 -10.73 1.03
C THR A 280 4.06 -11.05 2.41
N ILE A 281 3.36 -10.70 3.49
CA ILE A 281 3.79 -11.03 4.86
C ILE A 281 3.88 -12.54 5.03
N PHE A 282 2.85 -13.28 4.62
CA PHE A 282 2.80 -14.73 4.77
C PHE A 282 3.90 -15.44 3.97
N THR A 283 4.26 -14.90 2.79
CA THR A 283 5.34 -15.43 1.96
C THR A 283 6.70 -15.22 2.64
N LYS A 284 6.98 -13.99 3.11
CA LYS A 284 8.31 -13.58 3.58
C LYS A 284 8.59 -13.86 5.07
N TYR A 285 7.58 -13.79 5.94
CA TYR A 285 7.75 -13.81 7.40
C TYR A 285 7.20 -15.11 7.98
N GLU A 286 7.95 -16.19 7.87
CA GLU A 286 7.51 -17.54 8.25
C GLU A 286 7.06 -17.64 9.71
N LYS A 287 7.75 -16.94 10.61
CA LYS A 287 7.45 -16.91 12.05
C LYS A 287 6.08 -16.29 12.36
N HIS A 288 5.60 -15.38 11.51
CA HIS A 288 4.32 -14.70 11.70
C HIS A 288 3.13 -15.48 11.11
N ARG A 289 3.36 -16.52 10.30
CA ARG A 289 2.30 -17.30 9.64
C ARG A 289 1.28 -17.86 10.63
N ARG A 290 1.74 -18.39 11.76
CA ARG A 290 0.86 -18.96 12.79
C ARG A 290 -0.04 -17.90 13.40
N LEU A 291 0.54 -16.78 13.84
CA LEU A 291 -0.22 -15.66 14.42
C LEU A 291 -1.26 -15.13 13.44
N LEU A 292 -0.89 -15.02 12.16
CA LEU A 292 -1.79 -14.56 11.11
C LEU A 292 -2.98 -15.52 10.92
N LEU A 293 -2.76 -16.84 10.93
CA LEU A 293 -3.82 -17.83 10.85
C LEU A 293 -4.71 -17.82 12.09
N ASP A 294 -4.13 -17.70 13.29
CA ASP A 294 -4.88 -17.61 14.55
C ASP A 294 -5.80 -16.37 14.54
N ASP A 295 -5.31 -15.22 14.08
CA ASP A 295 -6.09 -13.98 13.94
C ASP A 295 -7.23 -14.11 12.92
N ILE A 296 -6.98 -14.76 11.78
CA ILE A 296 -8.01 -15.06 10.78
C ILE A 296 -9.09 -15.93 11.41
N LEU A 297 -8.71 -17.06 12.02
CA LEU A 297 -9.64 -18.04 12.59
C LEU A 297 -10.48 -17.44 13.72
N ALA A 298 -9.87 -16.65 14.61
CA ALA A 298 -10.57 -15.94 15.68
C ALA A 298 -11.60 -14.94 15.13
N SER A 299 -11.38 -14.40 13.93
CA SER A 299 -12.22 -13.37 13.32
C SER A 299 -13.33 -13.91 12.41
N ILE A 300 -13.33 -15.20 12.05
CA ILE A 300 -14.34 -15.83 11.16
C ILE A 300 -15.77 -15.63 11.66
N ALA A 301 -15.99 -15.64 12.97
CA ALA A 301 -17.32 -15.46 13.56
C ALA A 301 -17.92 -14.07 13.26
N ARG A 302 -17.09 -13.07 12.91
CA ARG A 302 -17.54 -11.70 12.57
C ARG A 302 -17.94 -11.53 11.10
N LEU A 303 -17.80 -12.58 10.28
CA LEU A 303 -18.08 -12.48 8.86
C LEU A 303 -19.54 -12.06 8.59
N PRO A 304 -19.75 -11.21 7.57
CA PRO A 304 -21.08 -10.97 7.02
C PRO A 304 -21.78 -12.30 6.73
N SER A 305 -22.94 -12.49 7.37
CA SER A 305 -23.80 -13.65 7.10
C SER A 305 -24.96 -13.29 6.15
N THR A 306 -25.03 -12.02 5.73
CA THR A 306 -26.08 -11.50 4.86
C THR A 306 -25.76 -11.84 3.41
N LYS A 307 -26.68 -12.52 2.71
CA LYS A 307 -26.49 -12.99 1.32
C LYS A 307 -26.16 -11.89 0.30
N ARG A 308 -26.47 -10.62 0.59
CA ARG A 308 -26.38 -9.49 -0.36
C ARG A 308 -24.94 -8.98 -0.59
N SER A 309 -24.03 -9.14 0.36
CA SER A 309 -22.66 -8.60 0.34
C SER A 309 -21.57 -9.69 0.42
N LEU A 310 -21.95 -10.97 0.28
CA LEU A 310 -21.06 -12.09 0.61
C LEU A 310 -20.03 -12.42 -0.49
N ARG A 311 -20.32 -12.09 -1.75
CA ARG A 311 -19.49 -12.46 -2.92
C ARG A 311 -19.05 -11.20 -3.68
N THR A 312 -17.97 -10.59 -3.22
CA THR A 312 -17.43 -9.33 -3.76
C THR A 312 -16.15 -9.51 -4.58
N TYR A 313 -15.43 -10.62 -4.40
CA TYR A 313 -14.22 -10.89 -5.16
C TYR A 313 -14.56 -11.50 -6.52
N ARG A 314 -14.22 -10.79 -7.60
CA ARG A 314 -14.46 -11.25 -8.98
C ARG A 314 -13.33 -12.19 -9.40
N LEU A 315 -13.66 -13.45 -9.69
CA LEU A 315 -12.70 -14.43 -10.18
C LEU A 315 -12.49 -14.28 -11.70
N ASN A 316 -13.59 -14.32 -12.44
CA ASN A 316 -13.67 -14.18 -13.90
C ASN A 316 -14.82 -13.24 -14.28
N SER A 317 -15.12 -13.07 -15.57
CA SER A 317 -16.19 -12.16 -16.02
C SER A 317 -17.56 -12.42 -15.38
N GLU A 318 -17.86 -13.67 -14.98
CA GLU A 318 -19.19 -14.12 -14.53
C GLU A 318 -19.21 -14.68 -13.10
N GLU A 319 -18.06 -14.93 -12.47
CA GLU A 319 -17.98 -15.64 -11.19
C GLU A 319 -17.45 -14.76 -10.07
N TYR A 320 -18.17 -14.78 -8.93
CA TYR A 320 -17.80 -14.06 -7.72
C TYR A 320 -17.72 -15.02 -6.53
N ILE A 321 -16.66 -14.87 -5.73
CA ILE A 321 -16.44 -15.62 -4.49
C ILE A 321 -16.33 -14.64 -3.31
N GLN A 322 -16.36 -15.19 -2.09
CA GLN A 322 -16.14 -14.39 -0.89
C GLN A 322 -14.67 -13.99 -0.79
N MET A 323 -14.42 -12.74 -0.38
CA MET A 323 -13.07 -12.20 -0.23
C MET A 323 -12.21 -13.02 0.73
N LEU A 324 -12.78 -13.53 1.83
CA LEU A 324 -12.08 -14.44 2.74
C LEU A 324 -11.66 -15.75 2.06
N THR A 325 -12.51 -16.31 1.20
CA THR A 325 -12.17 -17.53 0.45
C THR A 325 -11.01 -17.26 -0.51
N ALA A 326 -11.00 -16.10 -1.18
CA ALA A 326 -9.88 -15.67 -2.01
C ALA A 326 -8.58 -15.56 -1.19
N LEU A 327 -8.64 -14.97 0.01
CA LEU A 327 -7.51 -14.88 0.93
C LEU A 327 -6.96 -16.27 1.29
N VAL A 328 -7.81 -17.19 1.75
CA VAL A 328 -7.37 -18.53 2.15
C VAL A 328 -6.73 -19.27 0.97
N LEU A 329 -7.31 -19.17 -0.23
CA LEU A 329 -6.72 -19.79 -1.43
C LEU A 329 -5.35 -19.18 -1.77
N GLN A 330 -5.20 -17.86 -1.71
CA GLN A 330 -3.92 -17.21 -1.97
C GLN A 330 -2.87 -17.55 -0.91
N LEU A 331 -3.25 -17.65 0.36
CA LEU A 331 -2.35 -18.08 1.44
C LEU A 331 -1.85 -19.51 1.25
N ILE A 332 -2.70 -20.41 0.77
CA ILE A 332 -2.28 -21.78 0.42
C ILE A 332 -1.33 -21.75 -0.79
N GLN A 333 -1.66 -20.95 -1.81
CA GLN A 333 -0.89 -20.87 -3.05
C GLN A 333 0.48 -20.21 -2.87
N CYS A 334 0.62 -19.23 -1.99
CA CYS A 334 1.89 -18.51 -1.80
C CYS A 334 2.93 -19.30 -0.99
N VAL A 335 2.56 -20.43 -0.39
CA VAL A 335 3.49 -21.37 0.29
C VAL A 335 4.15 -22.33 -0.69
N VAL A 336 3.72 -22.36 -1.95
CA VAL A 336 4.31 -23.24 -2.96
C VAL A 336 5.71 -22.74 -3.33
N TYR A 337 6.72 -23.41 -2.78
CA TYR A 337 8.12 -23.20 -3.15
C TYR A 337 8.41 -23.89 -4.48
N LEU A 338 8.87 -23.14 -5.49
CA LEU A 338 9.47 -23.76 -6.68
C LEU A 338 10.91 -24.17 -6.31
N PRO A 339 11.25 -25.48 -6.32
CA PRO A 339 12.60 -25.94 -5.97
C PRO A 339 13.69 -25.21 -6.75
N ASP A 340 14.80 -24.84 -6.08
CA ASP A 340 15.88 -24.02 -6.64
C ASP A 340 16.43 -24.54 -7.98
N ARG A 341 16.43 -25.87 -8.16
CA ARG A 341 16.86 -26.52 -9.41
C ARG A 341 16.02 -26.07 -10.61
N LEU A 342 14.71 -25.93 -10.44
CA LEU A 342 13.80 -25.47 -11.49
C LEU A 342 13.89 -23.95 -11.69
N GLN A 343 14.27 -23.19 -10.67
CA GLN A 343 14.52 -21.74 -10.80
C GLN A 343 15.79 -21.45 -11.61
N LEU A 344 16.83 -22.27 -11.43
CA LEU A 344 18.08 -22.19 -12.19
C LEU A 344 17.85 -22.54 -13.67
N GLU A 345 17.14 -23.64 -13.95
CA GLU A 345 16.76 -24.02 -15.33
C GLU A 345 15.92 -22.92 -16.03
N THR A 346 15.05 -22.23 -15.29
CA THR A 346 14.26 -21.13 -15.86
C THR A 346 15.13 -19.90 -16.17
N LYS A 347 16.14 -19.61 -15.34
CA LYS A 347 17.10 -18.50 -15.57
C LYS A 347 18.09 -18.83 -16.69
N GLU A 348 18.53 -20.08 -16.80
CA GLU A 348 19.39 -20.56 -17.89
C GLU A 348 18.64 -20.52 -19.22
N ASN A 349 17.42 -21.08 -19.29
CA ASN A 349 16.60 -20.99 -20.50
C ASN A 349 16.28 -19.54 -20.92
N THR A 350 16.06 -18.63 -19.95
CA THR A 350 15.80 -17.21 -20.28
C THR A 350 17.08 -16.50 -20.76
N LYS A 351 18.27 -16.89 -20.27
CA LYS A 351 19.56 -16.36 -20.76
C LYS A 351 19.90 -16.88 -22.15
N GLU A 352 19.66 -18.17 -22.39
CA GLU A 352 19.87 -18.78 -23.71
C GLU A 352 18.92 -18.20 -24.77
N GLU A 353 17.64 -17.94 -24.42
CA GLU A 353 16.70 -17.27 -25.32
C GLU A 353 17.11 -15.82 -25.63
N VAL A 354 17.64 -15.07 -24.65
CA VAL A 354 18.12 -13.69 -24.85
C VAL A 354 19.41 -13.67 -25.67
N GLU A 355 20.34 -14.59 -25.43
CA GLU A 355 21.57 -14.74 -26.22
C GLU A 355 21.30 -15.21 -27.66
N GLU A 356 20.27 -16.04 -27.90
CA GLU A 356 19.87 -16.42 -29.26
C GLU A 356 19.25 -15.26 -30.04
N ILE A 357 18.52 -14.36 -29.36
CA ILE A 357 17.93 -13.16 -29.96
C ILE A 357 19.05 -12.16 -30.31
N GLU A 358 19.99 -11.91 -29.40
CA GLU A 358 21.15 -11.03 -29.67
C GLU A 358 22.09 -11.57 -30.76
N LYS A 359 22.24 -12.89 -30.86
CA LYS A 359 23.02 -13.50 -31.95
C LYS A 359 22.32 -13.38 -33.31
N LYS A 360 20.98 -13.44 -33.36
CA LYS A 360 20.23 -13.25 -34.61
C LYS A 360 20.33 -11.80 -35.11
N ASP A 361 20.20 -10.81 -34.23
CA ASP A 361 20.32 -9.40 -34.61
C ASP A 361 21.74 -9.02 -35.08
N ASN A 362 22.79 -9.61 -34.50
CA ASN A 362 24.17 -9.37 -34.93
C ASN A 362 24.56 -10.08 -36.24
N THR A 363 23.81 -11.10 -36.68
CA THR A 363 24.07 -11.77 -37.98
C THR A 363 23.39 -11.12 -39.17
N VAL A 364 22.41 -10.25 -38.97
CA VAL A 364 21.68 -9.58 -40.07
C VAL A 364 22.43 -8.34 -40.59
N ASN A 365 23.45 -7.83 -39.88
CA ASN A 365 24.04 -6.52 -40.18
C ASN A 365 25.44 -6.53 -40.83
N VAL A 366 25.89 -7.64 -41.43
CA VAL A 366 27.25 -7.71 -42.02
C VAL A 366 27.30 -8.05 -43.52
N ASN A 367 26.20 -8.42 -44.18
CA ASN A 367 26.23 -8.62 -45.64
C ASN A 367 24.96 -8.07 -46.30
N ASP A 368 25.01 -6.80 -46.66
CA ASP A 368 24.48 -6.34 -47.95
C ASP A 368 25.10 -4.97 -48.27
N GLY A 369 26.25 -5.03 -48.92
CA GLY A 369 26.84 -3.89 -49.60
C GLY A 369 26.09 -3.58 -50.89
N PHE A 370 25.91 -2.27 -51.13
CA PHE A 370 26.01 -1.65 -52.45
C PHE A 370 25.03 -2.12 -53.57
N ILE A 371 24.07 -1.25 -53.92
CA ILE A 371 24.11 -0.38 -55.12
C ILE A 371 22.78 0.38 -55.22
N PHE A 372 22.87 1.71 -55.19
CA PHE A 372 21.83 2.62 -55.68
C PHE A 372 21.77 2.56 -57.21
N HIS A 373 20.58 2.45 -57.81
CA HIS A 373 20.30 3.10 -59.08
C HIS A 373 18.80 3.36 -59.29
N LEU A 374 18.53 4.66 -59.47
CA LEU A 374 17.32 5.37 -59.96
C LEU A 374 16.04 5.30 -59.12
#